data_AF-A0A0R2TIM2-F1
#
_entry.id   AF-A0A0R2TIM2-F1
#
_cell.length_a   1.000
_cell.length_b   1.000
_cell.length_c   1.000
_cell.angle_alpha   90.00
_cell.angle_beta   90.00
_cell.angle_gamma   90.00
#
_symmetry.space_group_name_H-M   'P 1'
#
loop_
_entity.id
_entity.type
_entity.pdbx_description
1 polymer ?
#
loop_
_entity_poly.entity_id
_entity_poly.type
_entity_poly.pdbx_seq_one_letter_code
_entity_poly.pdbx_strand_id
1 'polypeptide(L)'
;MQADLLLHVIDAAHDYHPEFIREVESVLSEIGAQEVPQLQVFNKIDLLPGREPELQRNSAGKPYRVWVSAKTGAGIETLLEAVSELLAGEMSDQLLRVAPSEAKLRSKLYAANYVENEEITDDGHYLLRVRMPLQEFDRIKLLGGVVIEGVRRGAE
;
A
#
# COMPACT_ATOMS: atom_id res chain seq x y z
N MET A 1 -16.26 -4.19 -2.35
CA MET A 1 -14.96 -3.95 -2.99
C MET A 1 -14.41 -2.70 -2.35
N GLN A 2 -13.33 -2.82 -1.57
CA GLN A 2 -12.60 -1.69 -1.00
C GLN A 2 -11.29 -1.61 -1.78
N ALA A 3 -10.97 -0.44 -2.35
CA ALA A 3 -9.73 -0.25 -3.09
C ALA A 3 -8.61 0.10 -2.10
N ASP A 4 -7.43 -0.51 -2.27
CA ASP A 4 -6.26 -0.27 -1.40
C ASP A 4 -5.48 1.00 -1.79
N LEU A 5 -5.59 1.43 -3.05
CA LEU A 5 -4.98 2.64 -3.60
C LEU A 5 -5.82 3.17 -4.78
N LEU A 6 -6.03 4.49 -4.83
CA LEU A 6 -6.66 5.17 -5.95
C LEU A 6 -5.61 5.90 -6.80
N LEU A 7 -5.56 5.60 -8.09
CA LEU A 7 -4.75 6.32 -9.06
C LEU A 7 -5.60 7.38 -9.77
N HIS A 8 -5.31 8.64 -9.49
CA HIS A 8 -5.98 9.76 -10.15
C HIS A 8 -5.14 10.22 -11.34
N VAL A 9 -5.48 9.73 -12.54
CA VAL A 9 -4.77 10.08 -13.78
C VAL A 9 -5.24 11.44 -14.29
N ILE A 10 -4.32 12.38 -14.41
CA ILE A 10 -4.55 13.77 -14.77
C ILE A 10 -3.83 14.06 -16.08
N ASP A 11 -4.49 14.76 -17.00
CA ASP A 11 -3.84 15.29 -18.20
C ASP A 11 -3.05 16.54 -17.85
N ALA A 12 -1.72 16.42 -17.73
CA ALA A 12 -0.85 17.53 -17.33
C ALA A 12 -0.76 18.65 -18.39
N ALA A 13 -1.10 18.35 -19.64
CA ALA A 13 -1.09 19.31 -20.73
C ALA A 13 -2.41 20.07 -20.88
N HIS A 14 -3.42 19.73 -20.07
CA HIS A 14 -4.72 20.39 -20.10
C HIS A 14 -4.73 21.60 -19.15
N ASP A 15 -4.98 22.81 -19.67
CA ASP A 15 -4.93 24.03 -18.85
C ASP A 15 -5.90 24.02 -17.65
N TYR A 16 -7.06 23.37 -17.80
CA TYR A 16 -8.07 23.25 -16.74
C TYR A 16 -7.91 22.02 -15.82
N HIS A 17 -6.74 21.37 -15.81
CA HIS A 17 -6.50 20.26 -14.88
C HIS A 17 -6.69 20.65 -13.40
N PRO A 18 -6.40 21.88 -12.93
CA PRO A 18 -6.64 22.24 -11.53
C PRO A 18 -8.12 22.23 -11.13
N GLU A 19 -9.02 22.51 -12.07
CA GLU A 19 -10.47 22.44 -11.89
C GLU A 19 -10.95 21.00 -11.80
N PHE A 20 -10.49 20.13 -12.71
CA PHE A 20 -10.85 18.72 -12.69
C PHE A 20 -10.34 18.01 -11.44
N ILE A 21 -9.16 18.39 -10.94
CA ILE A 21 -8.66 17.85 -9.66
C ILE A 21 -9.64 18.14 -8.53
N ARG A 22 -10.10 19.41 -8.42
CA ARG A 22 -11.07 19.84 -7.41
C ARG A 22 -12.41 19.13 -7.55
N GLU A 23 -12.89 18.94 -8.78
CA GLU A 23 -14.14 18.23 -9.05
C GLU A 23 -14.07 16.77 -8.61
N VAL A 24 -12.99 16.06 -8.95
CA VAL A 24 -12.77 14.68 -8.51
C VAL A 24 -12.63 14.59 -6.98
N GLU A 25 -11.93 15.52 -6.35
CA GLU A 25 -11.83 15.59 -4.89
C GLU A 25 -13.20 15.77 -4.21
N SER A 26 -14.10 16.58 -4.80
CA SER A 26 -15.49 16.73 -4.33
C SER A 26 -16.26 15.41 -4.42
N VAL A 27 -16.20 14.73 -5.57
CA VAL A 27 -16.89 13.44 -5.76
C VAL A 27 -16.36 12.39 -4.78
N LEU A 28 -15.04 12.32 -4.58
CA LEU A 28 -14.42 11.41 -3.61
C LEU A 28 -14.87 11.70 -2.17
N SER A 29 -15.09 12.98 -1.84
CA SER A 29 -15.68 13.38 -0.56
C SER A 29 -17.12 12.87 -0.40
N GLU A 30 -17.94 13.03 -1.43
CA GLU A 30 -19.37 12.69 -1.40
C GLU A 30 -19.61 11.18 -1.24
N ILE A 31 -18.74 10.35 -1.81
CA ILE A 31 -18.83 8.89 -1.70
C ILE A 31 -18.12 8.32 -0.46
N GLY A 32 -17.54 9.18 0.39
CA GLY A 32 -16.81 8.75 1.58
C GLY A 32 -15.49 8.02 1.30
N ALA A 33 -14.88 8.24 0.14
CA ALA A 33 -13.64 7.56 -0.28
C ALA A 33 -12.36 8.32 0.12
N GLN A 34 -12.45 9.33 0.98
CA GLN A 34 -11.29 10.15 1.35
C GLN A 34 -10.22 9.40 2.14
N GLU A 35 -10.59 8.30 2.80
CA GLU A 35 -9.66 7.48 3.57
C GLU A 35 -8.81 6.54 2.71
N VAL A 36 -9.18 6.35 1.44
CA VAL A 36 -8.39 5.54 0.50
C VAL A 36 -7.15 6.34 0.10
N PRO A 37 -5.94 5.78 0.24
CA PRO A 37 -4.72 6.43 -0.25
C PRO A 37 -4.85 6.82 -1.73
N GLN A 38 -4.34 7.99 -2.10
CA GLN A 38 -4.41 8.49 -3.47
C GLN A 38 -3.02 8.84 -4.01
N LEU A 39 -2.77 8.50 -5.26
CA LEU A 39 -1.60 8.93 -6.03
C LEU A 39 -2.07 9.69 -7.27
N GLN A 40 -1.71 10.96 -7.37
CA GLN A 40 -1.95 11.77 -8.56
C GLN A 40 -0.94 11.41 -9.65
N VAL A 41 -1.42 10.98 -10.81
CA VAL A 41 -0.59 10.59 -11.96
C VAL A 41 -0.73 11.65 -13.05
N PHE A 42 0.17 12.62 -13.07
CA PHE A 42 0.23 13.67 -14.08
C PHE A 42 0.81 13.09 -15.37
N ASN A 43 -0.08 12.68 -16.27
CA ASN A 43 0.23 12.06 -17.54
C ASN A 43 0.42 13.11 -18.66
N LYS A 44 1.01 12.69 -19.77
CA LYS A 44 1.28 13.49 -20.98
C LYS A 44 2.35 14.57 -20.82
N ILE A 45 3.36 14.33 -19.97
CA ILE A 45 4.50 15.28 -19.86
C ILE A 45 5.27 15.46 -21.17
N ASP A 46 5.12 14.55 -22.15
CA ASP A 46 5.70 14.69 -23.49
C ASP A 46 5.18 15.90 -24.27
N LEU A 47 4.05 16.47 -23.84
CA LEU A 47 3.48 17.70 -24.41
C LEU A 47 3.94 18.97 -23.68
N LEU A 48 4.66 18.84 -22.57
CA LEU A 48 5.13 19.96 -21.74
C LEU A 48 6.63 20.22 -22.01
N PRO A 49 7.01 21.42 -22.51
CA PRO A 49 8.41 21.73 -22.80
C PRO A 49 9.32 21.61 -21.57
N GLY A 50 10.36 20.77 -21.66
CA GLY A 50 11.36 20.60 -20.61
C GLY A 50 10.84 19.91 -19.34
N ARG A 51 9.65 19.29 -19.39
CA ARG A 51 9.12 18.53 -18.24
C ARG A 51 9.69 17.13 -18.23
N GLU A 52 10.46 16.83 -17.19
CA GLU A 52 11.00 15.50 -16.92
C GLU A 52 10.08 14.70 -15.98
N PRO A 53 10.18 13.36 -16.00
CA PRO A 53 9.57 12.52 -14.97
C PRO A 53 10.04 12.91 -13.57
N GLU A 54 9.10 12.93 -12.62
CA GLU A 54 9.37 13.35 -11.24
C GLU A 54 8.42 12.64 -10.28
N LEU A 55 8.94 12.20 -9.15
CA LEU A 55 8.14 11.72 -8.01
C LEU A 55 8.13 12.76 -6.91
N GLN A 56 6.93 13.18 -6.51
CA GLN A 56 6.73 14.12 -5.43
C GLN A 56 6.20 13.42 -4.19
N ARG A 57 6.80 13.76 -3.06
CA ARG A 57 6.54 13.18 -1.74
C ARG A 57 6.03 14.25 -0.78
N ASN A 58 5.13 13.86 0.11
CA ASN A 58 4.57 14.76 1.12
C ASN A 58 5.53 14.94 2.30
N SER A 59 5.13 15.69 3.33
CA SER A 59 5.96 15.94 4.52
C SER A 59 6.30 14.67 5.33
N ALA A 60 5.53 13.60 5.17
CA ALA A 60 5.79 12.28 5.78
C ALA A 60 6.65 11.38 4.89
N GLY A 61 7.14 11.89 3.75
CA GLY A 61 7.94 11.13 2.79
C GLY A 61 7.13 10.20 1.88
N LYS A 62 5.81 10.12 2.03
CA LYS A 62 4.95 9.23 1.22
C LYS A 62 4.72 9.82 -0.18
N PRO A 63 4.74 9.01 -1.26
CA PRO A 63 4.37 9.43 -2.60
C PRO A 63 2.96 10.02 -2.63
N TYR A 64 2.77 11.15 -3.31
CA TYR A 64 1.42 11.71 -3.53
C TYR A 64 1.19 12.16 -4.96
N ARG A 65 2.25 12.40 -5.73
CA ARG A 65 2.16 12.75 -7.16
C ARG A 65 3.34 12.21 -7.95
N VAL A 66 3.08 11.71 -9.15
CA VAL A 66 4.10 11.28 -10.10
C VAL A 66 3.81 11.85 -11.49
N TRP A 67 4.87 12.24 -12.19
CA TRP A 67 4.82 12.83 -13.53
C TRP A 67 5.31 11.81 -14.55
N VAL A 68 4.48 11.49 -15.54
CA VAL A 68 4.74 10.42 -16.50
C VAL A 68 4.30 10.81 -17.91
N SER A 69 4.84 10.11 -18.91
CA SER A 69 4.21 10.01 -20.22
C SER A 69 3.91 8.55 -20.50
N ALA A 70 2.63 8.19 -20.44
CA ALA A 70 2.18 6.86 -20.84
C ALA A 70 2.45 6.57 -22.33
N LYS A 71 2.62 7.62 -23.15
CA LYS A 71 2.92 7.50 -24.58
C LYS A 71 4.39 7.14 -24.83
N THR A 72 5.33 7.77 -24.14
CA THR A 72 6.76 7.52 -24.34
C THR A 72 7.33 6.48 -23.39
N GLY A 73 6.61 6.17 -22.29
CA GLY A 73 7.08 5.30 -21.21
C GLY A 73 7.90 6.03 -20.14
N ALA A 74 8.17 7.33 -20.31
CA ALA A 74 8.93 8.12 -19.35
C ALA A 74 8.20 8.16 -17.98
N GLY A 75 8.92 7.83 -16.90
CA GLY A 75 8.39 7.85 -15.53
C GLY A 75 7.54 6.65 -15.11
N ILE A 76 7.33 5.65 -15.98
CA ILE A 76 6.52 4.47 -15.65
C ILE A 76 7.18 3.61 -14.55
N GLU A 77 8.50 3.42 -14.58
CA GLU A 77 9.21 2.70 -13.51
C GLU A 77 9.02 3.41 -12.16
N THR A 78 9.14 4.73 -12.13
CA THR A 78 8.91 5.56 -10.95
C THR A 78 7.46 5.48 -10.44
N LEU A 79 6.48 5.40 -11.35
CA LEU A 79 5.08 5.15 -10.98
C LEU A 79 4.92 3.77 -10.33
N LEU A 80 5.53 2.72 -10.87
CA LEU A 80 5.46 1.37 -10.30
C LEU A 80 6.11 1.31 -8.91
N GLU A 81 7.24 2.01 -8.71
CA GLU A 81 7.89 2.14 -7.41
C GLU A 81 6.97 2.86 -6.41
N ALA A 82 6.38 3.98 -6.80
CA ALA A 82 5.46 4.74 -5.96
C ALA A 82 4.22 3.92 -5.56
N VAL A 83 3.63 3.18 -6.52
CA VAL A 83 2.51 2.26 -6.26
C VAL A 83 2.93 1.16 -5.29
N SER A 84 4.10 0.55 -5.51
CA SER A 84 4.61 -0.52 -4.64
C SER A 84 4.82 -0.01 -3.21
N GLU A 85 5.36 1.20 -3.06
CA GLU A 85 5.57 1.82 -1.74
C GLU A 85 4.24 2.13 -1.03
N LEU A 86 3.26 2.67 -1.75
CA LEU A 86 1.94 2.99 -1.18
C LEU A 86 1.15 1.74 -0.80
N LEU A 87 1.25 0.66 -1.59
CA LEU A 87 0.61 -0.62 -1.31
C LEU A 87 1.35 -1.44 -0.25
N ALA A 88 2.68 -1.29 -0.13
CA ALA A 88 3.43 -1.89 0.98
C ALA A 88 2.96 -1.33 2.33
N GLY A 89 2.45 -0.09 2.34
CA GLY A 89 1.84 0.53 3.51
C GLY A 89 2.79 0.62 4.69
N GLU A 90 2.22 0.76 5.89
CA GLU A 90 3.01 0.65 7.12
C GLU A 90 3.28 -0.82 7.43
N MET A 91 4.55 -1.18 7.61
CA MET A 91 4.92 -2.51 8.07
C MET A 91 4.51 -2.65 9.53
N SER A 92 3.72 -3.67 9.80
CA SER A 92 3.34 -4.07 11.15
C SER A 92 4.21 -5.23 11.62
N ASP A 93 4.63 -5.18 12.89
CA ASP A 93 5.34 -6.24 13.60
C ASP A 93 4.34 -6.88 14.57
N GLN A 94 4.00 -8.15 14.31
CA GLN A 94 2.90 -8.84 14.98
C GLN A 94 3.32 -10.23 15.45
N LEU A 95 2.77 -10.66 16.58
CA LEU A 95 2.91 -12.02 17.09
C LEU A 95 1.61 -12.78 16.83
N LEU A 96 1.68 -13.77 15.95
CA LEU A 96 0.53 -14.59 15.54
C LEU A 96 0.62 -15.97 16.17
N ARG A 97 -0.41 -16.38 16.89
CA ARG A 97 -0.60 -17.77 17.31
C ARG A 97 -1.45 -18.49 16.26
N VAL A 98 -0.83 -19.43 15.55
CA VAL A 98 -1.43 -20.18 14.43
C VAL A 98 -1.61 -21.64 14.85
N ALA A 99 -2.85 -22.14 14.75
CA ALA A 99 -3.16 -23.53 15.06
C ALA A 99 -2.56 -24.51 14.03
N PRO A 100 -2.27 -25.77 14.41
CA PRO A 100 -1.81 -26.80 13.47
C PRO A 100 -2.77 -27.02 12.28
N SER A 101 -4.07 -26.85 12.50
CA SER A 101 -5.09 -26.93 11.44
C SER A 101 -4.94 -25.84 10.38
N GLU A 102 -4.26 -24.73 10.71
CA GLU A 102 -4.03 -23.57 9.83
C GLU A 102 -2.65 -23.59 9.16
N ALA A 103 -2.06 -24.78 8.96
CA ALA A 103 -0.75 -24.94 8.30
C ALA A 103 -0.65 -24.25 6.93
N LYS A 104 -1.78 -24.09 6.22
CA LYS A 104 -1.85 -23.35 4.96
C LYS A 104 -1.54 -21.86 5.13
N LEU A 105 -1.99 -21.24 6.22
CA LEU A 105 -1.68 -19.84 6.52
C LEU A 105 -0.19 -19.68 6.84
N ARG A 106 0.35 -20.55 7.69
CA ARG A 106 1.78 -20.59 8.01
C ARG A 106 2.62 -20.67 6.73
N SER A 107 2.29 -21.59 5.82
CA SER A 107 2.99 -21.73 4.54
C SER A 107 2.92 -20.47 3.67
N LYS A 108 1.78 -19.78 3.62
CA LYS A 108 1.64 -18.51 2.89
C LYS A 108 2.51 -17.41 3.47
N LEU A 109 2.59 -17.29 4.80
CA LEU A 109 3.41 -16.29 5.48
C LEU A 109 4.91 -16.50 5.19
N TYR A 110 5.37 -17.76 5.15
CA TYR A 110 6.73 -18.10 4.73
C TYR A 110 6.97 -17.81 3.24
N ALA A 111 6.05 -18.18 2.36
CA ALA A 111 6.18 -17.93 0.92
C ALA A 111 6.24 -16.43 0.58
N ALA A 112 5.56 -15.60 1.37
CA ALA A 112 5.61 -14.14 1.26
C ALA A 112 6.81 -13.50 2.00
N ASN A 113 7.67 -14.31 2.63
CA ASN A 113 8.83 -13.88 3.40
C ASN A 113 8.50 -12.91 4.55
N TYR A 114 7.35 -13.09 5.20
CA TYR A 114 6.91 -12.26 6.32
C TYR A 114 7.32 -12.80 7.69
N VAL A 115 7.76 -14.05 7.80
CA VAL A 115 8.12 -14.67 9.09
C VAL A 115 9.55 -14.31 9.47
N GLU A 116 9.73 -13.61 10.59
CA GLU A 116 11.04 -13.32 11.18
C GLU A 116 11.50 -14.41 12.14
N ASN A 117 10.57 -14.98 12.91
CA ASN A 117 10.84 -16.02 13.90
C ASN A 117 9.63 -16.96 14.07
N GLU A 118 9.89 -18.20 14.44
CA GLU A 118 8.90 -19.22 14.76
C GLU A 118 9.30 -20.00 16.02
N GLU A 119 8.33 -20.19 16.91
CA GLU A 119 8.41 -21.09 18.06
C GLU A 119 7.20 -22.05 18.07
N ILE A 120 7.37 -23.25 18.62
CA ILE A 120 6.27 -24.19 18.87
C ILE A 120 5.97 -24.14 20.36
N THR A 121 4.73 -23.80 20.69
CA THR A 121 4.26 -23.71 22.08
C THR A 121 3.89 -25.08 22.63
N ASP A 122 3.81 -25.19 23.96
CA ASP A 122 3.60 -26.47 24.67
C ASP A 122 2.28 -27.19 24.32
N ASP A 123 1.27 -26.45 23.86
CA ASP A 123 -0.01 -27.00 23.40
C ASP A 123 -0.03 -27.31 21.88
N GLY A 124 1.14 -27.23 21.23
CA GLY A 124 1.35 -27.59 19.82
C GLY A 124 1.06 -26.48 18.82
N HIS A 125 0.71 -25.26 19.23
CA HIS A 125 0.51 -24.15 18.28
C HIS A 125 1.84 -23.54 17.82
N TYR A 126 1.83 -22.95 16.63
CA TYR A 126 2.93 -22.15 16.11
C TYR A 126 2.78 -20.70 16.59
N LEU A 127 3.85 -20.14 17.13
CA LEU A 127 3.95 -18.74 17.50
C LEU A 127 4.90 -18.06 16.50
N LEU A 128 4.35 -17.23 15.62
CA LEU A 128 5.09 -16.59 14.53
C LEU A 128 5.26 -15.11 14.82
N ARG A 129 6.51 -14.63 14.83
CA ARG A 129 6.81 -13.20 14.73
C ARG A 129 6.83 -12.85 13.25
N VAL A 130 5.88 -12.01 12.83
CA VAL A 130 5.74 -11.62 11.43
C VAL A 130 5.91 -10.12 11.26
N ARG A 131 6.63 -9.75 10.20
CA ARG A 131 6.74 -8.38 9.74
C ARG A 131 6.12 -8.27 8.36
N MET A 132 4.98 -7.58 8.27
CA MET A 132 4.16 -7.54 7.06
C MET A 132 3.36 -6.24 6.91
N PRO A 133 2.94 -5.87 5.69
CA PRO A 133 2.04 -4.74 5.46
C PRO A 133 0.78 -4.79 6.35
N LEU A 134 0.40 -3.66 6.95
CA LEU A 134 -0.78 -3.56 7.83
C LEU A 134 -2.07 -4.02 7.13
N GLN A 135 -2.20 -3.75 5.83
CA GLN A 135 -3.34 -4.15 5.01
C GLN A 135 -3.45 -5.68 4.89
N GLU A 136 -2.31 -6.36 4.68
CA GLU A 136 -2.27 -7.82 4.62
C GLU A 136 -2.54 -8.44 6.00
N PHE A 137 -2.05 -7.80 7.07
CA PHE A 137 -2.40 -8.18 8.44
C PHE A 137 -3.91 -8.07 8.69
N ASP A 138 -4.54 -6.94 8.34
CA ASP A 138 -5.99 -6.75 8.49
C ASP A 138 -6.79 -7.75 7.64
N ARG A 139 -6.32 -8.09 6.44
CA ARG A 139 -6.91 -9.15 5.62
C ARG A 139 -6.89 -10.50 6.32
N ILE A 140 -5.79 -10.87 6.97
CA ILE A 140 -5.67 -12.14 7.70
C ILE A 140 -6.59 -12.16 8.92
N LYS A 141 -6.75 -11.04 9.64
CA LYS A 141 -7.70 -10.97 10.77
C LYS A 141 -9.12 -11.35 10.36
N LEU A 142 -9.53 -10.94 9.16
CA LEU A 142 -10.88 -11.20 8.63
C LEU A 142 -11.11 -12.66 8.22
N LEU A 143 -10.05 -13.42 7.93
CA LEU A 143 -10.17 -14.80 7.44
C LEU A 143 -10.47 -15.83 8.57
N GLY A 144 -10.35 -15.43 9.84
CA GLY A 144 -10.56 -16.33 11.00
C GLY A 144 -9.41 -17.34 11.19
N GLY A 145 -9.35 -17.98 12.37
CA GLY A 145 -8.37 -19.05 12.66
C GLY A 145 -7.01 -18.59 13.22
N VAL A 146 -6.82 -17.29 13.46
CA VAL A 146 -5.59 -16.72 14.04
C VAL A 146 -5.92 -16.03 15.35
N VAL A 147 -5.20 -16.40 16.41
CA VAL A 147 -5.26 -15.67 17.68
C VAL A 147 -4.09 -14.69 17.70
N ILE A 148 -4.41 -13.41 17.89
CA ILE A 148 -3.41 -12.33 17.95
C ILE A 148 -3.00 -12.19 19.41
N GLU A 149 -1.75 -12.52 19.73
CA GLU A 149 -1.24 -12.40 21.10
C GLU A 149 -0.75 -10.97 21.44
N GLY A 150 -0.75 -10.08 20.45
CA GLY A 150 -0.55 -8.64 20.61
C GLY A 150 0.79 -8.13 20.07
N VAL A 151 0.92 -6.81 20.03
CA VAL A 151 2.16 -6.13 19.67
C VAL A 151 3.00 -6.02 20.93
N ARG A 152 4.16 -6.69 21.00
CA ARG A 152 5.20 -6.20 21.89
C ARG A 152 5.67 -4.87 21.31
N ARG A 153 5.19 -3.76 21.88
CA ARG A 153 5.91 -2.48 21.75
C ARG A 153 7.35 -2.79 22.13
N GLY A 154 8.28 -2.67 21.18
CA GLY A 154 9.69 -2.77 21.48
C GLY A 154 9.96 -1.89 22.69
N ALA A 155 10.33 -2.53 23.79
CA ALA A 155 10.97 -1.85 24.89
C ALA A 155 12.40 -1.57 24.43
N GLU A 156 12.70 -0.28 24.31
CA GLU A 156 14.03 0.36 24.35
C GLU A 156 15.04 0.06 23.23
#